data_AF-A0A3P8HD86-F1
#
_entry.id   AF-A0A3P8HD86-F1
#
_cell.length_a   1.000
_cell.length_b   1.000
_cell.length_c   1.000
_cell.angle_alpha   90.00
_cell.angle_beta   90.00
_cell.angle_gamma   90.00
#
_symmetry.space_group_name_H-M   'P 1'
#
loop_
_entity.id
_entity.type
_entity.pdbx_description
1 polymer ?
#
loop_
_entity_poly.entity_id
_entity_poly.type
_entity_poly.pdbx_seq_one_letter_code
_entity_poly.pdbx_strand_id
1 'polypeptide(L)'
;MEDLWISIFCHLADLCLDRRPAIRKSACQTLFNTVECHGSRFDSTTWSAMFWKVLFPLLRNVHEMFANAPVEREGRSNSLLVHHSRDTAAKQWAETVVLTLSGVSHLVISKQDQLLALAEFSKVWNTLLEQVQQHALTPSAEISTTALTSLQTLLELKPTDLQMNRMLWSAAWNTWLQIGTGAVHFQSFSQLESTPVKSKLSASETESKAQSMEQNVTQTSESSHPAAPFLPTAPFMTLMFDLFIPLFSRCTEASTTTTTTTPTTPTISSVEWTRLTEIFRLGLLAPIYVAYLFPQSSVTLLPVVDDGTLSPLQESVLRDLNFLLQVRIATGLDAT
;
A
#
# COMPACT_ATOMS: atom_id res chain seq x y z
N MET A 1 -35.13 9.10 1.66
CA MET A 1 -34.65 8.20 0.56
C MET A 1 -33.17 7.91 0.73
N GLU A 2 -32.38 8.91 1.14
CA GLU A 2 -30.98 8.78 1.59
C GLU A 2 -30.80 7.64 2.61
N ASP A 3 -31.62 7.61 3.67
CA ASP A 3 -31.56 6.58 4.72
C ASP A 3 -31.74 5.15 4.18
N LEU A 4 -32.55 4.98 3.13
CA LEU A 4 -32.79 3.66 2.53
C LEU A 4 -31.56 3.19 1.77
N TRP A 5 -30.98 4.06 0.93
CA TRP A 5 -29.75 3.72 0.18
C TRP A 5 -28.63 3.36 1.14
N ILE A 6 -28.33 4.24 2.10
CA ILE A 6 -27.26 4.01 3.06
C ILE A 6 -27.51 2.74 3.87
N SER A 7 -28.75 2.49 4.30
CA SER A 7 -29.11 1.25 4.99
C SER A 7 -28.81 0.01 4.12
N ILE A 8 -29.22 -0.01 2.85
CA ILE A 8 -28.95 -1.12 1.93
C ILE A 8 -27.43 -1.35 1.79
N PHE A 9 -26.66 -0.27 1.61
CA PHE A 9 -25.22 -0.39 1.44
C PHE A 9 -24.50 -0.82 2.71
N CYS A 10 -24.97 -0.42 3.90
CA CYS A 10 -24.47 -0.98 5.16
C CYS A 10 -24.69 -2.49 5.24
N HIS A 11 -25.90 -2.98 4.93
CA HIS A 11 -26.18 -4.43 4.94
C HIS A 11 -25.33 -5.19 3.90
N LEU A 12 -25.11 -4.61 2.72
CA LEU A 12 -24.22 -5.19 1.73
C LEU A 12 -22.76 -5.21 2.21
N ALA A 13 -22.30 -4.15 2.89
CA ALA A 13 -20.96 -4.10 3.49
C ALA A 13 -20.79 -5.14 4.60
N ASP A 14 -21.83 -5.40 5.41
CA ASP A 14 -21.81 -6.48 6.41
C ASP A 14 -21.67 -7.86 5.75
N LEU A 15 -22.34 -8.08 4.61
CA LEU A 15 -22.20 -9.33 3.85
C LEU A 15 -20.81 -9.49 3.21
N CYS A 16 -20.09 -8.39 2.96
CA CYS A 16 -18.68 -8.44 2.55
C CYS A 16 -17.76 -8.96 3.67
N LEU A 17 -18.25 -9.10 4.90
CA LEU A 17 -17.54 -9.68 6.05
C LEU A 17 -18.01 -11.12 6.36
N ASP A 18 -18.84 -11.73 5.51
CA ASP A 18 -19.32 -13.11 5.74
C ASP A 18 -18.16 -14.12 5.75
N ARG A 19 -18.28 -15.14 6.61
CA ARG A 19 -17.27 -16.21 6.72
C ARG A 19 -17.04 -16.96 5.40
N ARG A 20 -18.03 -17.01 4.51
CA ARG A 20 -18.00 -17.75 3.24
C ARG A 20 -17.46 -16.84 2.12
N PRO A 21 -16.31 -17.16 1.49
CA PRO A 21 -15.72 -16.33 0.44
C PRO A 21 -16.66 -16.04 -0.74
N ALA A 22 -17.48 -17.02 -1.13
CA ALA A 22 -18.45 -16.85 -2.21
C ALA A 22 -19.50 -15.77 -1.91
N ILE A 23 -19.93 -15.64 -0.65
CA ILE A 23 -20.87 -14.60 -0.22
C ILE A 23 -20.19 -13.25 -0.24
N ARG A 24 -18.97 -13.14 0.30
CA ARG A 24 -18.20 -11.88 0.27
C ARG A 24 -17.99 -11.36 -1.14
N LYS A 25 -17.56 -12.23 -2.06
CA LYS A 25 -17.35 -11.89 -3.47
C LYS A 25 -18.63 -11.41 -4.13
N SER A 26 -19.74 -12.14 -3.93
CA SER A 26 -21.04 -11.74 -4.44
C SER A 26 -21.49 -10.39 -3.88
N ALA A 27 -21.34 -10.19 -2.56
CA ALA A 27 -21.73 -8.96 -1.88
C ALA A 27 -20.91 -7.75 -2.35
N CYS A 28 -19.58 -7.89 -2.50
CA CYS A 28 -18.71 -6.85 -3.05
C CYS A 28 -19.16 -6.44 -4.45
N GLN A 29 -19.40 -7.43 -5.33
CA GLN A 29 -19.86 -7.17 -6.69
C GLN A 29 -21.22 -6.47 -6.71
N THR A 30 -22.18 -6.96 -5.91
CA THR A 30 -23.50 -6.34 -5.80
C THR A 30 -23.41 -4.93 -5.26
N LEU A 31 -22.60 -4.67 -4.24
CA LEU A 31 -22.38 -3.35 -3.65
C LEU A 31 -21.88 -2.37 -4.72
N PHE A 32 -20.72 -2.65 -5.33
CA PHE A 32 -20.14 -1.71 -6.29
C PHE A 32 -20.99 -1.54 -7.55
N ASN A 33 -21.60 -2.62 -8.07
CA ASN A 33 -22.52 -2.49 -9.21
C ASN A 33 -23.75 -1.65 -8.88
N THR A 34 -24.33 -1.82 -7.69
CA THR A 34 -25.52 -1.07 -7.29
C THR A 34 -25.20 0.41 -7.11
N VAL A 35 -24.05 0.74 -6.49
CA VAL A 35 -23.56 2.12 -6.40
C VAL A 35 -23.30 2.68 -7.80
N GLU A 36 -22.68 1.91 -8.69
CA GLU A 36 -22.36 2.35 -10.05
C GLU A 36 -23.63 2.66 -10.85
N CYS A 37 -24.64 1.78 -10.80
CA CYS A 37 -25.90 1.94 -11.52
C CYS A 37 -26.78 3.07 -10.98
N HIS A 38 -26.72 3.37 -9.68
CA HIS A 38 -27.66 4.30 -9.03
C HIS A 38 -27.01 5.56 -8.46
N GLY A 39 -25.68 5.68 -8.49
CA GLY A 39 -24.93 6.79 -7.90
C GLY A 39 -25.25 8.15 -8.49
N SER A 40 -25.75 8.21 -9.73
CA SER A 40 -26.24 9.45 -10.34
C SER A 40 -27.40 10.10 -9.57
N ARG A 41 -28.11 9.32 -8.74
CA ARG A 41 -29.22 9.79 -7.90
C ARG A 41 -28.77 10.26 -6.52
N PHE A 42 -27.50 10.08 -6.16
CA PHE A 42 -26.97 10.48 -4.86
C PHE A 42 -26.63 11.96 -4.90
N ASP A 43 -27.10 12.68 -3.89
CA ASP A 43 -26.69 14.03 -3.61
C ASP A 43 -25.41 14.06 -2.76
N SER A 44 -24.95 15.27 -2.44
CA SER A 44 -23.73 15.48 -1.65
C SER A 44 -23.79 14.79 -0.29
N THR A 45 -24.94 14.86 0.39
CA THR A 45 -25.17 14.21 1.69
C THR A 45 -25.09 12.69 1.59
N THR A 46 -25.71 12.10 0.57
CA THR A 46 -25.69 10.65 0.34
C THR A 46 -24.29 10.17 -0.01
N TRP A 47 -23.56 10.89 -0.85
CA TRP A 47 -22.16 10.57 -1.19
C TRP A 47 -21.24 10.67 0.03
N SER A 48 -21.39 11.73 0.84
CA SER A 48 -20.69 11.86 2.12
C SER A 48 -20.95 10.65 3.02
N ALA A 49 -22.23 10.30 3.23
CA ALA A 49 -22.60 9.14 4.03
C ALA A 49 -22.08 7.83 3.44
N MET A 50 -22.04 7.68 2.12
CA MET A 50 -21.49 6.50 1.46
C MET A 50 -20.02 6.28 1.84
N PHE A 51 -19.18 7.32 1.81
CA PHE A 51 -17.78 7.18 2.19
C PHE A 51 -17.62 6.93 3.69
N TRP A 52 -18.24 7.76 4.52
CA TRP A 52 -17.98 7.74 5.97
C TRP A 52 -18.67 6.60 6.72
N LYS A 53 -19.86 6.17 6.26
CA LYS A 53 -20.63 5.11 6.93
C LYS A 53 -20.49 3.74 6.28
N VAL A 54 -20.10 3.67 5.01
CA VAL A 54 -20.05 2.40 4.26
C VAL A 54 -18.63 2.08 3.80
N LEU A 55 -18.06 2.85 2.87
CA LEU A 55 -16.85 2.45 2.15
C LEU A 55 -15.59 2.46 3.02
N PHE A 56 -15.33 3.52 3.79
CA PHE A 56 -14.16 3.54 4.68
C PHE A 56 -14.28 2.53 5.82
N PRO A 57 -15.45 2.37 6.48
CA PRO A 57 -15.65 1.25 7.40
C PRO A 57 -15.42 -0.12 6.77
N LEU A 58 -15.91 -0.35 5.55
CA LEU A 58 -15.71 -1.60 4.84
C LEU A 58 -14.23 -1.90 4.59
N LEU A 59 -13.46 -0.94 4.05
CA LEU A 59 -12.02 -1.12 3.80
C LEU A 59 -11.27 -1.51 5.09
N ARG A 60 -11.55 -0.81 6.19
CA ARG A 60 -10.93 -1.09 7.49
C ARG A 60 -11.32 -2.48 8.01
N ASN A 61 -12.61 -2.79 8.03
CA ASN A 61 -13.11 -4.04 8.61
C ASN A 61 -12.60 -5.26 7.82
N VAL A 62 -12.56 -5.19 6.48
CA VAL A 62 -12.03 -6.30 5.66
C VAL A 62 -10.51 -6.45 5.87
N HIS A 63 -9.77 -5.35 6.02
CA HIS A 63 -8.35 -5.39 6.37
C HIS A 63 -8.11 -6.01 7.75
N GLU A 64 -8.94 -5.68 8.74
CA GLU A 64 -8.90 -6.29 10.08
C GLU A 64 -9.21 -7.80 10.03
N MET A 65 -10.17 -8.22 9.21
CA MET A 65 -10.45 -9.66 9.01
C MET A 65 -9.27 -10.38 8.36
N PHE A 66 -8.58 -9.74 7.42
CA PHE A 66 -7.33 -10.25 6.86
C PHE A 66 -6.22 -10.36 7.91
N ALA A 67 -5.98 -9.30 8.69
CA ALA A 67 -4.91 -9.26 9.69
C ALA A 67 -5.09 -10.31 10.80
N ASN A 68 -6.34 -10.66 11.13
CA ASN A 68 -6.67 -11.67 12.14
C ASN A 68 -6.89 -13.08 11.55
N ALA A 69 -6.76 -13.25 10.24
CA ALA A 69 -6.95 -14.55 9.61
C ALA A 69 -5.82 -15.52 10.01
N PRO A 70 -6.14 -16.79 10.33
CA PRO A 70 -5.12 -17.76 10.69
C PRO A 70 -4.18 -18.01 9.50
N VAL A 71 -2.89 -17.80 9.74
CA VAL A 71 -1.82 -18.19 8.83
C VAL A 71 -1.47 -19.64 9.17
N GLU A 72 -1.90 -20.59 8.33
CA GLU A 72 -1.47 -21.98 8.48
C GLU A 72 0.05 -22.04 8.30
N ARG A 73 0.78 -22.37 9.37
CA ARG A 73 2.23 -22.57 9.31
C ARG A 73 2.49 -23.92 8.67
N GLU A 74 3.19 -23.92 7.53
CA GLU A 74 3.76 -25.13 6.92
C GLU A 74 4.77 -25.76 7.91
N GLY A 75 4.28 -26.63 8.78
CA GLY A 75 5.09 -27.16 9.87
C GLY A 75 4.40 -28.32 10.57
N ARG A 76 4.66 -29.53 10.02
CA ARG A 76 4.30 -30.87 10.53
C ARG A 76 2.91 -31.39 10.15
N SER A 77 2.80 -31.93 8.94
CA SER A 77 1.99 -33.13 8.76
C SER A 77 2.56 -34.00 7.64
N ASN A 78 3.13 -35.15 8.01
CA ASN A 78 3.25 -36.29 7.12
C ASN A 78 1.83 -36.81 6.86
N SER A 79 1.10 -36.24 5.91
CA SER A 79 0.00 -36.93 5.25
C SER A 79 -0.44 -36.15 4.00
N LEU A 80 -0.20 -36.79 2.85
CA LEU A 80 -0.70 -36.48 1.52
C LEU A 80 -0.46 -35.07 0.94
N LEU A 81 0.14 -35.11 -0.26
CA LEU A 81 0.24 -34.07 -1.27
C LEU A 81 -1.14 -33.46 -1.59
N VAL A 82 -1.61 -32.54 -0.77
CA VAL A 82 -2.83 -31.77 -1.06
C VAL A 82 -2.46 -30.32 -1.34
N HIS A 83 -2.94 -29.87 -2.49
CA HIS A 83 -2.78 -28.57 -3.15
C HIS A 83 -3.30 -27.35 -2.36
N HIS A 84 -3.18 -27.30 -1.03
CA HIS A 84 -3.80 -26.25 -0.19
C HIS A 84 -3.02 -24.93 -0.09
N SER A 85 -1.92 -24.76 -0.85
CA SER A 85 -1.21 -23.47 -0.88
C SER A 85 -2.12 -22.31 -1.31
N ARG A 86 -3.22 -22.54 -2.06
CA ARG A 86 -4.18 -21.49 -2.49
C ARG A 86 -5.36 -21.27 -1.53
N ASP A 87 -5.56 -22.09 -0.51
CA ASP A 87 -6.83 -22.15 0.24
C ASP A 87 -6.77 -21.57 1.66
N THR A 88 -5.66 -20.95 2.06
CA THR A 88 -5.57 -20.40 3.42
C THR A 88 -6.58 -19.27 3.63
N ALA A 89 -7.14 -19.17 4.84
CA ALA A 89 -8.09 -18.13 5.19
C ALA A 89 -7.51 -16.72 4.92
N ALA A 90 -6.21 -16.52 5.18
CA ALA A 90 -5.51 -15.28 4.88
C ALA A 90 -5.52 -14.91 3.39
N LYS A 91 -5.33 -15.87 2.47
CA LYS A 91 -5.43 -15.61 1.02
C LYS A 91 -6.85 -15.23 0.60
N GLN A 92 -7.86 -15.93 1.11
CA GLN A 92 -9.26 -15.61 0.79
C GLN A 92 -9.71 -14.23 1.32
N TRP A 93 -9.16 -13.80 2.46
CA TRP A 93 -9.38 -12.43 2.95
C TRP A 93 -8.58 -11.41 2.15
N ALA A 94 -7.36 -11.73 1.73
CA ALA A 94 -6.59 -10.88 0.82
C ALA A 94 -7.34 -10.61 -0.49
N GLU A 95 -7.96 -11.63 -1.10
CA GLU A 95 -8.84 -11.43 -2.27
C GLU A 95 -9.97 -10.44 -2.00
N THR A 96 -10.55 -10.46 -0.80
CA THR A 96 -11.66 -9.55 -0.42
C THR A 96 -11.15 -8.12 -0.21
N VAL A 97 -9.98 -7.96 0.40
CA VAL A 97 -9.29 -6.67 0.53
C VAL A 97 -9.02 -6.08 -0.86
N VAL A 98 -8.49 -6.90 -1.78
CA VAL A 98 -8.19 -6.49 -3.16
C VAL A 98 -9.46 -6.02 -3.89
N LEU A 99 -10.55 -6.78 -3.81
CA LEU A 99 -11.82 -6.42 -4.44
C LEU A 99 -12.39 -5.11 -3.90
N THR A 100 -12.33 -4.89 -2.58
CA THR A 100 -12.87 -3.67 -1.97
C THR A 100 -12.02 -2.44 -2.26
N LEU A 101 -10.70 -2.55 -2.16
CA LEU A 101 -9.78 -1.43 -2.43
C LEU A 101 -9.82 -1.00 -3.91
N SER A 102 -9.81 -1.97 -4.83
CA SER A 102 -9.95 -1.72 -6.26
C SER A 102 -11.34 -1.11 -6.57
N GLY A 103 -12.40 -1.67 -5.99
CA GLY A 103 -13.77 -1.18 -6.18
C GLY A 103 -13.95 0.28 -5.75
N VAL A 104 -13.41 0.68 -4.59
CA VAL A 104 -13.46 2.08 -4.13
C VAL A 104 -12.68 3.00 -5.06
N SER A 105 -11.50 2.59 -5.51
CA SER A 105 -10.65 3.41 -6.38
C SER A 105 -11.30 3.65 -7.75
N HIS A 106 -11.85 2.61 -8.37
CA HIS A 106 -12.60 2.74 -9.62
C HIS A 106 -13.88 3.54 -9.45
N LEU A 107 -14.59 3.38 -8.32
CA LEU A 107 -15.78 4.17 -8.03
C LEU A 107 -15.48 5.67 -7.97
N VAL A 108 -14.36 6.06 -7.34
CA VAL A 108 -13.94 7.46 -7.26
C VAL A 108 -13.73 8.06 -8.64
N ILE A 109 -13.07 7.32 -9.54
CA ILE A 109 -12.85 7.76 -10.92
C ILE A 109 -14.15 7.80 -11.73
N SER A 110 -14.98 6.77 -11.62
CA SER A 110 -16.26 6.67 -12.32
C SER A 110 -17.21 7.80 -11.96
N LYS A 111 -17.26 8.18 -10.67
CA LYS A 111 -18.17 9.22 -10.16
C LYS A 111 -17.49 10.56 -9.89
N GLN A 112 -16.30 10.79 -10.46
CA GLN A 112 -15.48 11.96 -10.13
C GLN A 112 -16.22 13.29 -10.27
N ASP A 113 -17.10 13.45 -11.26
CA ASP A 113 -17.86 14.70 -11.47
C ASP A 113 -18.76 15.04 -10.26
N GLN A 114 -19.38 14.02 -9.67
CA GLN A 114 -20.21 14.19 -8.47
C GLN A 114 -19.35 14.36 -7.22
N LEU A 115 -18.24 13.63 -7.14
CA LEU A 115 -17.39 13.59 -5.95
C LEU A 115 -16.52 14.85 -5.80
N LEU A 116 -15.98 15.38 -6.91
CA LEU A 116 -15.21 16.62 -6.91
C LEU A 116 -16.07 17.84 -6.51
N ALA A 117 -17.40 17.75 -6.66
CA ALA A 117 -18.35 18.77 -6.21
C ALA A 117 -18.62 18.71 -4.69
N LEU A 118 -18.15 17.69 -3.97
CA LEU A 118 -18.32 17.60 -2.51
C LEU A 118 -17.42 18.64 -1.83
N ALA A 119 -18.00 19.44 -0.93
CA ALA A 119 -17.25 20.42 -0.14
C ALA A 119 -16.15 19.77 0.72
N GLU A 120 -16.33 18.50 1.09
CA GLU A 120 -15.38 17.72 1.89
C GLU A 120 -14.54 16.73 1.08
N PHE A 121 -14.52 16.82 -0.26
CA PHE A 121 -13.79 15.89 -1.10
C PHE A 121 -12.31 15.77 -0.72
N SER A 122 -11.66 16.87 -0.32
CA SER A 122 -10.27 16.83 0.14
C SER A 122 -10.07 15.91 1.35
N LYS A 123 -11.06 15.82 2.25
CA LYS A 123 -11.00 14.90 3.40
C LYS A 123 -11.16 13.45 2.93
N VAL A 124 -12.14 13.19 2.05
CA VAL A 124 -12.35 11.87 1.44
C VAL A 124 -11.08 11.40 0.73
N TRP A 125 -10.43 12.27 -0.04
CA TRP A 125 -9.19 11.99 -0.73
C TRP A 125 -8.04 11.63 0.22
N ASN A 126 -7.81 12.43 1.26
CA ASN A 126 -6.76 12.14 2.25
C ASN A 126 -7.01 10.82 2.97
N THR A 127 -8.24 10.54 3.41
CA THR A 127 -8.57 9.26 4.03
C THR A 127 -8.40 8.08 3.07
N LEU A 128 -8.72 8.25 1.78
CA LEU A 128 -8.47 7.22 0.78
C LEU A 128 -6.97 6.97 0.58
N LEU A 129 -6.15 8.02 0.52
CA LEU A 129 -4.70 7.90 0.42
C LEU A 129 -4.07 7.24 1.65
N GLU A 130 -4.56 7.55 2.86
CA GLU A 130 -4.18 6.88 4.10
C GLU A 130 -4.49 5.37 4.04
N GLN A 131 -5.68 5.00 3.53
CA GLN A 131 -6.02 3.60 3.30
C GLN A 131 -5.08 2.96 2.28
N VAL A 132 -4.81 3.61 1.14
CA VAL A 132 -3.85 3.12 0.14
C VAL A 132 -2.47 2.88 0.75
N GLN A 133 -1.96 3.82 1.55
CA GLN A 133 -0.67 3.67 2.24
C GLN A 133 -0.66 2.48 3.20
N GLN A 134 -1.69 2.34 4.04
CA GLN A 134 -1.82 1.22 4.97
C GLN A 134 -1.81 -0.12 4.24
N HIS A 135 -2.54 -0.21 3.13
CA HIS A 135 -2.63 -1.43 2.32
C HIS A 135 -1.33 -1.71 1.56
N ALA A 136 -0.64 -0.68 1.05
CA ALA A 136 0.63 -0.80 0.35
C ALA A 136 1.74 -1.40 1.23
N LEU A 137 1.69 -1.16 2.55
CA LEU A 137 2.66 -1.66 3.53
C LEU A 137 2.14 -2.90 4.31
N THR A 138 1.10 -3.57 3.79
CA THR A 138 0.58 -4.82 4.37
C THR A 138 1.41 -6.02 3.92
N PRO A 139 1.74 -7.00 4.79
CA PRO A 139 2.56 -8.18 4.45
C PRO A 139 1.81 -9.21 3.59
N SER A 140 1.30 -8.76 2.44
CA SER A 140 0.66 -9.57 1.39
C SER A 140 0.95 -8.93 0.05
N ALA A 141 1.64 -9.65 -0.84
CA ALA A 141 2.01 -9.14 -2.15
C ALA A 141 0.79 -8.75 -3.01
N GLU A 142 -0.33 -9.48 -2.88
CA GLU A 142 -1.57 -9.18 -3.60
C GLU A 142 -2.21 -7.88 -3.13
N ILE A 143 -2.24 -7.65 -1.82
CA ILE A 143 -2.80 -6.41 -1.24
C ILE A 143 -1.89 -5.22 -1.55
N SER A 144 -0.58 -5.37 -1.35
CA SER A 144 0.37 -4.26 -1.52
C SER A 144 0.47 -3.79 -2.95
N THR A 145 0.51 -4.71 -3.92
CA THR A 145 0.49 -4.37 -5.36
C THR A 145 -0.85 -3.75 -5.77
N THR A 146 -1.98 -4.27 -5.27
CA THR A 146 -3.31 -3.67 -5.54
C THR A 146 -3.42 -2.26 -5.00
N ALA A 147 -2.79 -1.95 -3.86
CA ALA A 147 -2.76 -0.58 -3.34
C ALA A 147 -2.04 0.39 -4.29
N LEU A 148 -0.92 -0.03 -4.90
CA LEU A 148 -0.23 0.79 -5.90
C LEU A 148 -1.03 0.91 -7.20
N THR A 149 -1.67 -0.16 -7.66
CA THR A 149 -2.59 -0.10 -8.81
C THR A 149 -3.81 0.79 -8.52
N SER A 150 -4.25 0.83 -7.27
CA SER A 150 -5.30 1.74 -6.81
C SER A 150 -4.83 3.18 -6.88
N LEU A 151 -3.63 3.49 -6.39
CA LEU A 151 -3.01 4.81 -6.57
C LEU A 151 -2.85 5.18 -8.05
N GLN A 152 -2.45 4.23 -8.89
CA GLN A 152 -2.36 4.40 -10.34
C GLN A 152 -3.71 4.77 -10.96
N THR A 153 -4.76 4.05 -10.57
CA THR A 153 -6.14 4.32 -11.00
C THR A 153 -6.56 5.73 -10.59
N LEU A 154 -6.25 6.13 -9.36
CA LEU A 154 -6.56 7.46 -8.85
C LEU A 154 -5.85 8.60 -9.61
N LEU A 155 -4.77 8.32 -10.36
CA LEU A 155 -4.19 9.27 -11.30
C LEU A 155 -5.15 9.62 -12.45
N GLU A 156 -6.23 8.89 -12.68
CA GLU A 156 -7.18 9.28 -13.73
C GLU A 156 -8.09 10.44 -13.33
N LEU A 157 -8.03 10.88 -12.07
CA LEU A 157 -8.81 11.99 -11.55
C LEU A 157 -8.44 13.31 -12.24
N LYS A 158 -9.46 14.09 -12.63
CA LYS A 158 -9.30 15.38 -13.33
C LYS A 158 -9.97 16.53 -12.56
N PRO A 159 -9.39 16.98 -11.43
CA PRO A 159 -9.91 18.13 -10.70
C PRO A 159 -9.82 19.41 -11.57
N THR A 160 -10.93 20.13 -11.71
CA THR A 160 -10.98 21.38 -12.51
C THR A 160 -10.49 22.59 -11.73
N ASP A 161 -10.73 22.61 -10.41
CA ASP A 161 -10.30 23.70 -9.53
C ASP A 161 -8.79 23.62 -9.25
N LEU A 162 -8.07 24.72 -9.50
CA LEU A 162 -6.61 24.77 -9.38
C LEU A 162 -6.12 24.56 -7.94
N GLN A 163 -6.83 25.10 -6.95
CA GLN A 163 -6.45 24.97 -5.55
C GLN A 163 -6.64 23.53 -5.08
N MET A 164 -7.79 22.92 -5.41
CA MET A 164 -8.07 21.52 -5.17
C MET A 164 -7.02 20.64 -5.87
N ASN A 165 -6.74 20.89 -7.15
CA ASN A 165 -5.72 20.17 -7.92
C ASN A 165 -4.36 20.15 -7.19
N ARG A 166 -3.90 21.30 -6.69
CA ARG A 166 -2.66 21.40 -5.89
C ARG A 166 -2.72 20.58 -4.61
N MET A 167 -3.80 20.70 -3.84
CA MET A 167 -3.94 19.97 -2.58
C MET A 167 -3.96 18.45 -2.79
N LEU A 168 -4.70 17.98 -3.80
CA LEU A 168 -4.86 16.55 -4.06
C LEU A 168 -3.53 15.90 -4.49
N TRP A 169 -2.81 16.52 -5.44
CA TRP A 169 -1.55 15.93 -5.93
C TRP A 169 -0.39 16.09 -4.96
N SER A 170 -0.37 17.16 -4.15
CA SER A 170 0.60 17.27 -3.05
C SER A 170 0.38 16.15 -2.02
N ALA A 171 -0.87 15.85 -1.66
CA ALA A 171 -1.19 14.74 -0.77
C ALA A 171 -0.81 13.38 -1.37
N ALA A 172 -1.11 13.15 -2.65
CA ALA A 172 -0.76 11.90 -3.35
C ALA A 172 0.76 11.70 -3.47
N TRP A 173 1.51 12.77 -3.77
CA TRP A 173 2.97 12.76 -3.79
C TRP A 173 3.56 12.40 -2.43
N ASN A 174 3.09 13.04 -1.36
CA ASN A 174 3.53 12.72 -0.01
C ASN A 174 3.18 11.28 0.39
N THR A 175 2.03 10.77 -0.04
CA THR A 175 1.62 9.37 0.16
C THR A 175 2.59 8.41 -0.53
N TRP A 176 2.93 8.67 -1.79
CA TRP A 176 3.92 7.88 -2.53
C TRP A 176 5.29 7.89 -1.86
N LEU A 177 5.76 9.05 -1.38
CA LEU A 177 7.01 9.16 -0.63
C LEU A 177 6.97 8.32 0.66
N GLN A 178 5.86 8.36 1.40
CA GLN A 178 5.71 7.57 2.63
C GLN A 178 5.70 6.06 2.36
N ILE A 179 5.01 5.62 1.31
CA ILE A 179 5.02 4.21 0.90
C ILE A 179 6.44 3.79 0.48
N GLY A 180 7.12 4.59 -0.34
CA GLY A 180 8.47 4.30 -0.80
C GLY A 180 9.49 4.23 0.34
N THR A 181 9.48 5.22 1.24
CA THR A 181 10.34 5.21 2.43
C THR A 181 10.04 3.99 3.32
N GLY A 182 8.77 3.71 3.58
CA GLY A 182 8.36 2.52 4.36
C GLY A 182 8.80 1.20 3.71
N ALA A 183 8.76 1.13 2.39
CA ALA A 183 9.19 -0.04 1.63
C ALA A 183 10.70 -0.26 1.68
N VAL A 184 11.53 0.79 1.59
CA VAL A 184 13.00 0.64 1.64
C VAL A 184 13.54 0.52 3.06
N HIS A 185 12.81 0.97 4.08
CA HIS A 185 13.14 0.82 5.50
C HIS A 185 12.64 -0.47 6.14
N PHE A 186 12.28 -1.49 5.34
CA PHE A 186 11.77 -2.78 5.84
C PHE A 186 12.78 -3.45 6.81
N GLN A 187 12.66 -3.16 8.11
CA GLN A 187 13.32 -3.70 9.33
C GLN A 187 14.81 -4.10 9.32
N SER A 188 15.56 -3.95 8.22
CA SER A 188 16.83 -4.65 8.02
C SER A 188 18.05 -3.75 7.87
N PHE A 189 17.92 -2.46 7.53
CA PHE A 189 19.08 -1.57 7.55
C PHE A 189 19.57 -1.28 8.97
N SER A 190 18.66 -1.28 9.95
CA SER A 190 18.99 -1.10 11.37
C SER A 190 19.75 -2.27 12.01
N GLN A 191 19.70 -3.49 11.45
CA GLN A 191 20.40 -4.65 12.00
C GLN A 191 21.81 -4.85 11.40
N LEU A 192 22.07 -4.32 10.22
CA LEU A 192 23.38 -4.42 9.56
C LEU A 192 24.42 -3.47 10.18
N GLU A 193 24.01 -2.34 10.74
CA GLU A 193 24.92 -1.41 11.42
C GLU A 193 25.34 -1.85 12.83
N SER A 194 24.65 -2.84 13.44
CA SER A 194 24.84 -3.19 14.85
C SER A 194 25.55 -4.53 15.13
N THR A 195 26.30 -5.10 14.18
CA THR A 195 27.07 -6.34 14.45
C THR A 195 28.57 -6.07 14.61
N PRO A 196 29.10 -5.89 15.84
CA PRO A 196 30.50 -6.16 16.08
C PRO A 196 30.69 -7.68 16.06
N VAL A 197 31.52 -8.15 15.13
CA VAL A 197 31.98 -9.55 15.04
C VAL A 197 32.55 -9.97 16.40
N LYS A 198 31.83 -10.84 17.12
CA LYS A 198 32.39 -11.62 18.23
C LYS A 198 32.49 -13.07 17.81
N SER A 199 33.72 -13.46 17.48
CA SER A 199 34.19 -14.83 17.37
C SER A 199 33.79 -15.63 18.62
N LYS A 200 33.05 -16.73 18.44
CA LYS A 200 32.85 -17.72 19.49
C LYS A 200 33.93 -18.79 19.37
N LEU A 201 34.93 -18.70 20.25
CA LEU A 201 35.79 -19.81 20.65
C LEU A 201 35.17 -20.45 21.91
N SER A 202 34.88 -21.75 21.78
CA SER A 202 34.62 -22.84 22.75
C SER A 202 34.29 -22.62 24.25
N ALA A 203 33.46 -23.56 24.72
CA ALA A 203 33.38 -24.19 26.05
C ALA A 203 32.70 -23.39 27.18
N SER A 204 31.94 -23.95 28.13
CA SER A 204 31.35 -25.27 28.39
C SER A 204 30.30 -25.07 29.49
N GLU A 205 29.29 -25.93 29.49
CA GLU A 205 28.38 -26.37 30.56
C GLU A 205 28.52 -25.77 31.98
N THR A 206 27.39 -25.39 32.60
CA THR A 206 26.83 -26.14 33.74
C THR A 206 25.41 -25.66 34.12
N GLU A 207 24.51 -26.63 34.28
CA GLU A 207 23.17 -26.49 34.84
C GLU A 207 23.20 -26.18 36.35
N SER A 208 22.20 -25.46 36.85
CA SER A 208 21.68 -25.65 38.21
C SER A 208 20.24 -25.10 38.34
N LYS A 209 19.33 -26.02 38.70
CA LYS A 209 17.93 -25.78 39.09
C LYS A 209 17.85 -25.18 40.50
N ALA A 210 16.90 -24.26 40.71
CA ALA A 210 16.17 -24.16 41.98
C ALA A 210 14.82 -23.44 41.77
N GLN A 211 13.80 -23.96 42.44
CA GLN A 211 12.38 -23.63 42.35
C GLN A 211 12.02 -22.31 43.04
N SER A 212 11.02 -21.61 42.52
CA SER A 212 9.98 -21.01 43.36
C SER A 212 8.65 -20.97 42.60
N MET A 213 7.61 -21.32 43.34
CA MET A 213 6.24 -21.57 42.91
C MET A 213 5.42 -20.37 43.35
N GLU A 214 4.90 -19.58 42.41
CA GLU A 214 3.90 -18.56 42.69
C GLU A 214 2.94 -18.46 41.50
N GLN A 215 1.73 -18.95 41.74
CA GLN A 215 0.58 -18.80 40.86
C GLN A 215 0.00 -17.40 41.07
N ASN A 216 0.04 -16.57 40.03
CA ASN A 216 -0.99 -15.55 39.79
C ASN A 216 -0.88 -15.10 38.33
N VAL A 217 -1.66 -15.72 37.44
CA VAL A 217 -1.85 -15.25 36.06
C VAL A 217 -3.31 -14.84 35.91
N THR A 218 -3.53 -13.55 36.07
CA THR A 218 -4.67 -12.83 35.50
C THR A 218 -4.61 -13.01 33.99
N GLN A 219 -5.67 -13.57 33.39
CA GLN A 219 -5.81 -13.70 31.94
C GLN A 219 -5.98 -12.32 31.30
N THR A 220 -4.87 -11.68 30.94
CA THR A 220 -4.81 -10.69 29.86
C THR A 220 -4.41 -11.42 28.60
N SER A 221 -5.37 -11.59 27.69
CA SER A 221 -5.19 -12.15 26.37
C SER A 221 -4.40 -11.17 25.48
N GLU A 222 -3.09 -11.06 25.70
CA GLU A 222 -2.17 -10.47 24.72
C GLU A 222 -1.70 -11.58 23.79
N SER A 223 -2.41 -11.78 22.68
CA SER A 223 -1.89 -12.53 21.53
C SER A 223 -0.90 -11.64 20.78
N SER A 224 0.25 -11.34 21.39
CA SER A 224 1.35 -10.62 20.75
C SER A 224 2.19 -11.58 19.89
N HIS A 225 1.58 -12.13 18.84
CA HIS A 225 2.38 -12.59 17.71
C HIS A 225 2.90 -11.35 16.98
N PRO A 226 4.22 -11.19 16.79
CA PRO A 226 4.72 -10.09 15.97
C PRO A 226 4.14 -10.25 14.57
N ALA A 227 3.41 -9.23 14.12
CA ALA A 227 2.88 -9.17 12.76
C ALA A 227 4.04 -9.41 11.77
N ALA A 228 3.82 -10.26 10.77
CA ALA A 228 4.84 -10.52 9.76
C ALA A 228 5.30 -9.20 9.13
N PRO A 229 6.62 -8.98 8.96
CA PRO A 229 7.11 -7.75 8.36
C PRO A 229 6.67 -7.64 6.91
N PHE A 230 6.40 -6.41 6.45
CA PHE A 230 6.25 -6.14 5.03
C PHE A 230 7.58 -6.36 4.30
N LEU A 231 7.53 -7.10 3.20
CA LEU A 231 8.69 -7.39 2.37
C LEU A 231 8.41 -6.91 0.94
N PRO A 232 9.11 -5.85 0.45
CA PRO A 232 8.88 -5.33 -0.89
C PRO A 232 9.32 -6.34 -1.96
N THR A 233 8.40 -6.72 -2.84
CA THR A 233 8.69 -7.60 -3.97
C THR A 233 9.16 -6.79 -5.19
N ALA A 234 9.81 -7.45 -6.16
CA ALA A 234 10.20 -6.78 -7.40
C ALA A 234 9.00 -6.15 -8.15
N PRO A 235 7.85 -6.84 -8.34
CA PRO A 235 6.66 -6.21 -8.94
C PRO A 235 6.14 -4.99 -8.18
N PHE A 236 6.15 -5.03 -6.84
CA PHE A 236 5.77 -3.88 -6.01
C PHE A 236 6.68 -2.68 -6.27
N MET A 237 8.00 -2.90 -6.26
CA MET A 237 8.95 -1.82 -6.52
C MET A 237 8.87 -1.29 -7.95
N THR A 238 8.62 -2.16 -8.95
CA THR A 238 8.40 -1.73 -10.33
C THR A 238 7.22 -0.76 -10.42
N LEU A 239 6.08 -1.12 -9.82
CA LEU A 239 4.90 -0.24 -9.76
C LEU A 239 5.18 1.06 -9.01
N MET A 240 5.97 1.02 -7.93
CA MET A 240 6.39 2.25 -7.23
C MET A 240 7.11 3.22 -8.17
N PHE A 241 8.06 2.74 -8.97
CA PHE A 241 8.78 3.57 -9.94
C PHE A 241 7.88 3.99 -11.13
N ASP A 242 7.00 3.11 -11.63
CA ASP A 242 6.02 3.48 -12.67
C ASP A 242 5.10 4.65 -12.28
N LEU A 243 4.83 4.82 -10.99
CA LEU A 243 4.03 5.92 -10.47
C LEU A 243 4.80 7.24 -10.33
N PHE A 244 6.13 7.22 -10.33
CA PHE A 244 6.95 8.39 -10.03
C PHE A 244 6.72 9.53 -11.04
N ILE A 245 6.94 9.29 -12.33
CA ILE A 245 6.87 10.36 -13.35
C ILE A 245 5.48 11.02 -13.40
N PRO A 246 4.36 10.26 -13.44
CA PRO A 246 3.03 10.86 -13.44
C PRO A 246 2.74 11.71 -12.20
N LEU A 247 3.11 11.24 -11.00
CA LEU A 247 2.89 11.96 -9.75
C LEU A 247 3.77 13.20 -9.64
N PHE A 248 5.05 13.06 -9.96
CA PHE A 248 6.01 14.17 -9.94
C PHE A 248 5.58 15.28 -10.90
N SER A 249 5.20 14.93 -12.12
CA SER A 249 4.74 15.90 -13.13
C SER A 249 3.51 16.67 -12.64
N ARG A 250 2.51 15.97 -12.08
CA ARG A 250 1.29 16.62 -11.57
C ARG A 250 1.52 17.48 -10.34
N CYS A 251 2.36 17.03 -9.41
CA CYS A 251 2.69 17.79 -8.20
C CYS A 251 3.45 19.08 -8.55
N THR A 252 4.33 19.02 -9.55
CA THR A 252 5.11 20.18 -9.99
C THR A 252 4.27 21.14 -10.85
N GLU A 253 3.45 20.65 -11.78
CA GLU A 253 2.49 21.45 -12.54
C GLU A 253 1.48 22.19 -11.65
N ALA A 254 0.98 21.51 -10.61
CA ALA A 254 0.04 22.14 -9.69
C ALA A 254 0.70 23.25 -8.84
N SER A 255 2.03 23.25 -8.72
CA SER A 255 2.80 24.24 -7.95
C SER A 255 3.16 25.49 -8.77
N THR A 256 3.34 25.38 -10.09
CA THR A 256 3.83 26.47 -10.96
C THR A 256 2.78 27.48 -11.42
N THR A 257 1.48 27.19 -11.26
CA THR A 257 0.37 28.05 -11.73
C THR A 257 0.15 29.34 -10.93
N THR A 258 1.02 29.68 -9.97
CA THR A 258 1.05 30.98 -9.31
C THR A 258 1.68 32.04 -10.23
N THR A 259 0.90 33.06 -10.59
CA THR A 259 1.17 34.24 -11.45
C THR A 259 2.40 35.08 -11.05
N THR A 260 3.60 34.51 -11.08
CA THR A 260 4.85 35.25 -10.91
C THR A 260 5.80 34.88 -12.05
N THR A 261 6.23 35.87 -12.82
CA THR A 261 7.01 35.80 -14.07
C THR A 261 8.47 35.36 -13.90
N THR A 262 8.74 34.45 -12.97
CA THR A 262 10.08 33.88 -12.75
C THR A 262 10.00 32.35 -12.80
N PRO A 263 10.93 31.66 -13.47
CA PRO A 263 10.98 30.20 -13.47
C PRO A 263 11.37 29.72 -12.07
N THR A 264 10.37 29.56 -11.20
CA THR A 264 10.55 28.92 -9.90
C THR A 264 10.67 27.43 -10.14
N THR A 265 11.82 26.88 -9.76
CA THR A 265 12.10 25.45 -9.64
C THR A 265 10.95 24.70 -8.96
N PRO A 266 10.74 23.41 -9.27
CA PRO A 266 9.72 22.61 -8.59
C PRO A 266 9.90 22.71 -7.07
N THR A 267 8.87 23.20 -6.38
CA THR A 267 8.86 23.48 -4.93
C THR A 267 8.75 22.18 -4.14
N ILE A 268 9.74 21.31 -4.27
CA ILE A 268 9.90 20.11 -3.44
C ILE A 268 10.83 20.47 -2.29
N SER A 269 10.39 20.19 -1.06
CA SER A 269 11.16 20.48 0.15
C SER A 269 12.43 19.64 0.24
N SER A 270 13.42 20.11 1.01
CA SER A 270 14.67 19.36 1.24
C SER A 270 14.42 17.96 1.84
N VAL A 271 13.39 17.84 2.68
CA VAL A 271 13.00 16.56 3.32
C VAL A 271 12.45 15.58 2.27
N GLU A 272 11.60 16.06 1.36
CA GLU A 272 11.06 15.24 0.27
C GLU A 272 12.15 14.79 -0.70
N TRP A 273 13.11 15.67 -1.03
CA TRP A 273 14.29 15.30 -1.82
C TRP A 273 15.15 14.24 -1.15
N THR A 274 15.30 14.32 0.17
CA THR A 274 16.05 13.33 0.95
C THR A 274 15.38 11.96 0.86
N ARG A 275 14.06 11.90 1.08
CA ARG A 275 13.26 10.67 0.94
C ARG A 275 13.31 10.11 -0.48
N LEU A 276 13.19 10.97 -1.49
CA LEU A 276 13.27 10.58 -2.89
C LEU A 276 14.63 9.94 -3.21
N THR A 277 15.71 10.59 -2.80
CA THR A 277 17.08 10.08 -3.00
C THR A 277 17.26 8.72 -2.34
N GLU A 278 16.71 8.53 -1.14
CA GLU A 278 16.74 7.26 -0.43
C GLU A 278 15.97 6.16 -1.16
N ILE A 279 14.75 6.45 -1.64
CA ILE A 279 13.94 5.52 -2.43
C ILE A 279 14.69 5.06 -3.68
N PHE A 280 15.33 5.98 -4.42
CA PHE A 280 16.08 5.62 -5.62
C PHE A 280 17.36 4.81 -5.31
N ARG A 281 18.05 5.13 -4.21
CA ARG A 281 19.27 4.41 -3.80
C ARG A 281 18.98 2.98 -3.36
N LEU A 282 17.93 2.80 -2.56
CA LEU A 282 17.64 1.52 -1.91
C LEU A 282 16.57 0.71 -2.64
N GLY A 283 15.72 1.34 -3.44
CA GLY A 283 14.55 0.70 -4.05
C GLY A 283 14.89 -0.42 -5.04
N LEU A 284 15.96 -0.27 -5.81
CA LEU A 284 16.46 -1.34 -6.69
C LEU A 284 17.02 -2.53 -5.90
N LEU A 285 17.63 -2.25 -4.75
CA LEU A 285 18.28 -3.26 -3.90
C LEU A 285 17.30 -3.94 -2.95
N ALA A 286 16.18 -3.31 -2.60
CA ALA A 286 15.25 -3.80 -1.59
C ALA A 286 14.75 -5.24 -1.86
N PRO A 287 14.26 -5.59 -3.07
CA PRO A 287 13.86 -6.97 -3.38
C PRO A 287 15.02 -7.98 -3.32
N ILE A 288 16.25 -7.55 -3.65
CA ILE A 288 17.46 -8.38 -3.59
C ILE A 288 17.79 -8.69 -2.12
N TYR A 289 17.77 -7.69 -1.25
CA TYR A 289 17.98 -7.87 0.19
C TYR A 289 16.91 -8.75 0.82
N VAL A 290 15.63 -8.57 0.44
CA VAL A 290 14.54 -9.46 0.88
C VAL A 290 14.84 -10.91 0.51
N ALA A 291 15.18 -11.18 -0.75
CA ALA A 291 15.46 -12.52 -1.24
C ALA A 291 16.65 -13.18 -0.51
N TYR A 292 17.68 -12.38 -0.17
CA TYR A 292 18.85 -12.86 0.56
C TYR A 292 18.54 -13.18 2.03
N LEU A 293 17.80 -12.30 2.72
CA LEU A 293 17.53 -12.41 4.16
C LEU A 293 16.37 -13.36 4.49
N PHE A 294 15.41 -13.52 3.58
CA PHE A 294 14.21 -14.33 3.76
C PHE A 294 14.06 -15.41 2.68
N PRO A 295 15.01 -16.36 2.55
CA PRO A 295 15.02 -17.35 1.46
C PRO A 295 13.84 -18.35 1.48
N GLN A 296 13.10 -18.41 2.60
CA GLN A 296 11.90 -19.25 2.77
C GLN A 296 10.59 -18.52 2.46
N SER A 297 10.63 -17.19 2.31
CA SER A 297 9.46 -16.46 1.82
C SER A 297 9.35 -16.71 0.32
N SER A 298 8.14 -16.95 -0.19
CA SER A 298 7.84 -17.28 -1.60
C SER A 298 8.15 -16.13 -2.57
N VAL A 299 9.10 -15.26 -2.23
CA VAL A 299 9.62 -14.17 -3.03
C VAL A 299 10.45 -14.82 -4.12
N THR A 300 9.96 -14.70 -5.36
CA THR A 300 10.66 -15.14 -6.55
C THR A 300 12.09 -14.61 -6.49
N LEU A 301 13.07 -15.51 -6.36
CA LEU A 301 14.47 -15.16 -6.54
C LEU A 301 14.53 -14.38 -7.85
N LEU A 302 15.05 -13.14 -7.82
CA LEU A 302 15.46 -12.48 -9.05
C LEU A 302 16.38 -13.48 -9.74
N PRO A 303 15.98 -14.05 -10.89
CA PRO A 303 16.90 -14.87 -11.63
C PRO A 303 18.01 -13.89 -12.01
N VAL A 304 19.19 -14.03 -11.41
CA VAL A 304 20.41 -13.50 -12.04
C VAL A 304 20.69 -14.43 -13.21
N VAL A 305 19.77 -14.42 -14.17
CA VAL A 305 19.95 -15.04 -15.47
C VAL A 305 20.47 -13.90 -16.31
N ASP A 306 21.77 -13.94 -16.58
CA ASP A 306 22.48 -12.99 -17.42
C ASP A 306 22.12 -13.25 -18.88
N ASP A 307 20.86 -12.95 -19.25
CA ASP A 307 20.36 -13.02 -20.63
C ASP A 307 20.63 -11.71 -21.39
N GLY A 308 21.40 -10.78 -20.81
CA GLY A 308 21.68 -9.45 -21.39
C GLY A 308 20.48 -8.51 -21.45
N THR A 309 19.37 -8.83 -20.78
CA THR A 309 18.15 -8.00 -20.74
C THR A 309 17.96 -7.37 -19.35
N LEU A 310 17.50 -6.12 -19.32
CA LEU A 310 17.16 -5.45 -18.06
C LEU A 310 15.84 -6.02 -17.52
N SER A 311 15.77 -6.18 -16.20
CA SER A 311 14.51 -6.50 -15.52
C SER A 311 13.55 -5.30 -15.58
N PRO A 312 12.22 -5.52 -15.49
CA PRO A 312 11.24 -4.42 -15.49
C PRO A 312 11.49 -3.35 -14.42
N LEU A 313 12.01 -3.76 -13.24
CA LEU A 313 12.39 -2.84 -12.18
C LEU A 313 13.58 -1.97 -12.60
N GLN A 314 14.62 -2.56 -13.20
CA GLN A 314 15.78 -1.82 -13.70
C GLN A 314 15.39 -0.84 -14.81
N GLU A 315 14.51 -1.25 -15.74
CA GLU A 315 14.00 -0.39 -16.80
C GLU A 315 13.22 0.81 -16.24
N SER A 316 12.37 0.58 -15.25
CA SER A 316 11.56 1.62 -14.59
C SER A 316 12.44 2.64 -13.86
N VAL A 317 13.40 2.16 -13.06
CA VAL A 317 14.36 3.03 -12.36
C VAL A 317 15.18 3.85 -13.34
N LEU A 318 15.66 3.23 -14.43
CA LEU A 318 16.47 3.91 -15.44
C LEU A 318 15.66 4.98 -16.18
N ARG A 319 14.40 4.70 -16.53
CA ARG A 319 13.48 5.67 -17.10
C ARG A 319 13.30 6.88 -16.19
N ASP A 320 13.09 6.64 -14.91
CA ASP A 320 12.84 7.70 -13.93
C ASP A 320 14.08 8.56 -13.63
N LEU A 321 15.27 7.93 -13.57
CA LEU A 321 16.54 8.64 -13.46
C LEU A 321 16.82 9.50 -14.70
N ASN A 322 16.57 8.97 -15.89
CA ASN A 322 16.71 9.74 -17.14
C ASN A 322 15.76 10.93 -17.16
N PHE A 323 14.51 10.75 -16.70
CA PHE A 323 13.56 11.85 -16.57
C PHE A 323 14.08 12.93 -15.60
N LEU A 324 14.58 12.56 -14.42
CA LEU A 324 15.17 13.50 -13.46
C LEU A 324 16.37 14.25 -14.04
N LEU A 325 17.23 13.58 -14.80
CA LEU A 325 18.35 14.22 -15.50
C LEU A 325 17.87 15.24 -16.53
N GLN A 326 16.84 14.90 -17.31
CA GLN A 326 16.24 15.83 -18.29
C GLN A 326 15.62 17.05 -17.61
N VAL A 327 14.88 16.85 -16.51
CA VAL A 327 14.31 17.95 -15.71
C VAL A 327 15.43 18.85 -15.17
N ARG A 328 16.52 18.28 -14.64
CA ARG A 328 17.67 19.04 -14.17
C ARG A 328 18.28 19.88 -15.28
N ILE A 329 18.55 19.30 -16.45
CA ILE A 329 19.10 19.99 -17.62
C ILE A 329 18.17 21.14 -18.05
N ALA A 330 16.86 20.90 -18.12
CA ALA A 330 15.87 21.90 -18.51
C ALA A 330 15.76 23.07 -17.52
N THR A 331 15.99 22.83 -16.23
CA THR A 331 15.94 23.87 -15.18
C THR A 331 17.24 24.67 -15.01
N GLY A 332 18.31 24.34 -15.75
CA GLY A 332 19.56 25.10 -15.71
C GLY A 332 20.33 25.00 -14.39
N LEU A 333 20.08 23.97 -13.56
CA LEU A 333 20.90 23.67 -12.38
C LEU A 333 22.24 23.03 -12.80
N ASP A 334 23.09 23.84 -13.42
CA ASP A 334 24.52 23.56 -13.53
C ASP A 334 25.12 23.48 -12.12
N ALA A 335 25.98 22.49 -11.94
CA ALA A 335 26.63 22.16 -10.68
C ALA A 335 27.46 23.34 -10.16
N THR A 336 27.12 23.82 -8.97
CA THR A 336 28.07 24.41 -8.02
C THR A 336 28.13 23.55 -6.78
#